data_AF-C0D364-F1
#
_entry.id   AF-C0D364-F1
#
_cell.length_a   1.000
_cell.length_b   1.000
_cell.length_c   1.000
_cell.angle_alpha   90.00
_cell.angle_beta   90.00
_cell.angle_gamma   90.00
#
_symmetry.space_group_name_H-M   'P 1'
#
loop_
_entity.id
_entity.type
_entity.pdbx_description
1 polymer ?
#
loop_
_entity_poly.entity_id
_entity_poly.type
_entity_poly.pdbx_seq_one_letter_code
_entity_poly.pdbx_strand_id
1 'polypeptide(L)'
;GDRTDAPDEDTVHAAQIICHRTGNHVIVTLGADGALVCHRSGCWRHIPSRPARQVDANGAGDSHVGTVIACGMRGMSLEDSVRTANLVAAAAVEHPGTGLPDEVFDRLKLNFK
;
A
#
# COMPACT_ATOMS: atom_id res chain seq x y z
N GLY A 1 5.50 -16.93 -16.47
CA GLY A 1 6.25 -17.57 -15.38
C GLY A 1 5.43 -17.37 -14.14
N ASP A 2 4.97 -18.47 -13.59
CA ASP A 2 4.10 -18.60 -12.42
C ASP A 2 4.61 -17.73 -11.26
N ARG A 3 4.05 -16.53 -11.08
CA ARG A 3 4.24 -15.74 -9.85
C ARG A 3 3.01 -16.00 -9.02
N THR A 4 3.18 -16.72 -7.93
CA THR A 4 2.21 -16.71 -6.86
C THR A 4 2.25 -15.33 -6.25
N ASP A 5 1.24 -14.52 -6.56
CA ASP A 5 1.09 -13.11 -6.18
C ASP A 5 0.95 -12.89 -4.65
N ALA A 6 1.27 -13.88 -3.81
CA ALA A 6 1.09 -13.83 -2.36
C ALA A 6 2.43 -13.55 -1.65
N PRO A 7 2.42 -12.82 -0.53
CA PRO A 7 3.62 -12.61 0.29
C PRO A 7 4.17 -13.95 0.78
N ASP A 8 5.50 -14.05 0.82
CA ASP A 8 6.20 -15.22 1.34
C ASP A 8 5.95 -15.42 2.85
N GLU A 9 6.18 -16.64 3.33
CA GLU A 9 5.90 -17.02 4.71
C GLU A 9 6.74 -16.22 5.72
N ASP A 10 7.99 -15.86 5.40
CA ASP A 10 8.86 -15.09 6.29
C ASP A 10 8.34 -13.66 6.47
N THR A 11 7.89 -13.02 5.38
CA THR A 11 7.25 -11.70 5.40
C THR A 11 5.99 -11.71 6.26
N VAL A 12 5.13 -12.72 6.10
CA VAL A 12 3.92 -12.89 6.92
C VAL A 12 4.28 -13.07 8.40
N HIS A 13 5.24 -13.94 8.69
CA HIS A 13 5.68 -14.23 10.06
C HIS A 13 6.27 -12.99 10.74
N ALA A 14 7.11 -12.24 10.05
CA ALA A 14 7.69 -11.00 10.55
C ALA A 14 6.62 -9.95 10.85
N ALA A 15 5.63 -9.78 9.97
CA ALA A 15 4.52 -8.86 10.20
C ALA A 15 3.70 -9.24 11.44
N GLN A 16 3.43 -10.53 11.64
CA GLN A 16 2.73 -11.02 12.83
C GLN A 16 3.52 -10.78 14.12
N ILE A 17 4.85 -10.98 14.11
CA ILE A 17 5.71 -10.67 15.25
C ILE A 17 5.62 -9.18 15.60
N ILE A 18 5.70 -8.29 14.61
CA ILE A 18 5.62 -6.84 14.84
C ILE A 18 4.22 -6.46 15.35
N CYS A 19 3.15 -7.01 14.77
CA CYS A 19 1.77 -6.83 15.25
C CYS A 19 1.64 -7.23 16.72
N HIS A 20 2.11 -8.42 17.09
CA HIS A 20 2.04 -8.92 18.45
C HIS A 20 2.82 -8.05 19.43
N ARG A 21 4.05 -7.64 19.07
CA ARG A 21 4.91 -6.81 19.92
C ARG A 21 4.40 -5.39 20.11
N THR A 22 3.73 -4.83 19.11
CA THR A 22 3.29 -3.43 19.12
C THR A 22 1.82 -3.25 19.50
N GLY A 23 1.00 -4.30 19.37
CA GLY A 23 -0.45 -4.22 19.51
C GLY A 23 -1.14 -3.43 18.39
N ASN A 24 -0.43 -3.11 17.30
CA ASN A 24 -0.90 -2.30 16.19
C ASN A 24 -1.15 -3.12 14.92
N HIS A 25 -1.89 -2.54 13.97
CA HIS A 25 -1.90 -3.04 12.60
C HIS A 25 -0.52 -2.80 11.97
N VAL A 26 -0.08 -3.72 11.12
CA VAL A 26 1.18 -3.60 10.37
C VAL A 26 0.86 -3.65 8.89
N ILE A 27 1.45 -2.74 8.14
CA ILE A 27 1.40 -2.71 6.68
C ILE A 27 2.82 -2.95 6.19
N VAL A 28 3.01 -3.97 5.36
CA VAL A 28 4.29 -4.24 4.69
C VAL A 28 4.10 -4.00 3.20
N THR A 29 4.84 -3.07 2.63
CA THR A 29 4.84 -2.83 1.18
C THR A 29 5.65 -3.93 0.49
N LEU A 30 5.09 -4.48 -0.59
CA LEU A 30 5.66 -5.57 -1.39
C LEU A 30 6.03 -5.09 -2.80
N GLY A 31 6.26 -3.78 -2.96
CA GLY A 31 6.57 -3.17 -4.25
C GLY A 31 5.45 -3.39 -5.28
N ALA A 32 5.81 -3.96 -6.43
CA ALA A 32 4.87 -4.23 -7.53
C ALA A 32 3.73 -5.19 -7.12
N ASP A 33 3.97 -6.01 -6.09
CA ASP A 33 3.00 -7.00 -5.63
C ASP A 33 1.98 -6.40 -4.64
N GLY A 34 2.10 -5.12 -4.27
CA GLY A 34 1.13 -4.42 -3.42
C GLY A 34 1.54 -4.36 -1.96
N ALA A 35 0.67 -4.79 -1.05
CA ALA A 35 0.93 -4.69 0.38
C ALA A 35 0.27 -5.83 1.17
N LEU A 36 0.97 -6.29 2.21
CA LEU A 36 0.43 -7.14 3.26
C LEU A 36 -0.14 -6.26 4.37
N VAL A 37 -1.40 -6.51 4.76
CA VAL A 37 -2.04 -5.91 5.93
C VAL A 37 -2.17 -6.98 7.00
N CYS A 38 -1.45 -6.83 8.11
CA CYS A 38 -1.61 -7.65 9.29
C CYS A 38 -2.43 -6.89 10.34
N HIS A 39 -3.56 -7.47 10.73
CA HIS A 39 -4.45 -6.92 11.75
C HIS A 39 -3.92 -7.22 13.16
N ARG A 40 -4.38 -6.45 14.15
CA ARG A 40 -4.02 -6.64 15.57
C ARG A 40 -4.30 -8.04 16.09
N SER A 41 -5.27 -8.74 15.49
CA SER A 41 -5.60 -10.14 15.80
C SER A 41 -4.54 -11.15 15.32
N GLY A 42 -3.57 -10.73 14.52
CA GLY A 42 -2.63 -11.61 13.81
C GLY A 42 -3.17 -12.17 12.49
N CYS A 43 -4.45 -11.95 12.18
CA CYS A 43 -5.01 -12.24 10.85
C CYS A 43 -4.43 -11.27 9.83
N TRP A 44 -4.10 -11.76 8.64
CA TRP A 44 -3.53 -10.94 7.59
C TRP A 44 -4.31 -11.06 6.28
N ARG A 45 -4.14 -10.05 5.42
CA ARG A 45 -4.59 -10.06 4.03
C ARG A 45 -3.54 -9.46 3.12
N HIS A 46 -3.39 -10.04 1.95
CA HIS A 46 -2.63 -9.44 0.87
C HIS A 46 -3.57 -8.58 0.01
N ILE A 47 -3.15 -7.34 -0.25
CA ILE A 47 -3.85 -6.38 -1.09
C ILE A 47 -2.96 -6.12 -2.30
N PRO A 48 -3.31 -6.64 -3.50
CA PRO A 48 -2.48 -6.51 -4.68
C PRO A 48 -2.37 -5.05 -5.13
N SER A 49 -1.28 -4.73 -5.81
CA SER A 49 -1.15 -3.46 -6.56
C SER A 49 -1.77 -3.59 -7.95
N ARG A 50 -1.80 -2.45 -8.67
CA ARG A 50 -2.00 -2.47 -10.11
C ARG A 50 -0.64 -2.53 -10.83
N PRO A 51 -0.57 -3.09 -12.05
CA PRO A 51 0.61 -2.94 -12.90
C PRO A 51 0.94 -1.46 -13.10
N ALA A 52 2.23 -1.13 -13.00
CA ALA A 52 2.75 0.22 -13.19
C ALA A 52 4.10 0.16 -13.92
N ARG A 53 4.37 1.16 -14.76
CA ARG A 53 5.68 1.29 -15.40
C ARG A 53 6.64 2.04 -14.48
N GLN A 54 7.59 1.35 -13.88
CA GLN A 54 8.58 1.98 -13.00
C GLN A 54 9.47 2.97 -13.78
N VAL A 55 9.36 4.25 -13.42
CA VAL A 55 10.17 5.38 -13.91
C VAL A 55 11.10 5.86 -12.79
N ASP A 56 10.55 6.14 -11.61
CA ASP A 56 11.28 6.55 -10.41
C ASP A 56 10.53 6.00 -9.18
N ALA A 57 11.21 5.40 -8.21
CA ALA A 57 10.56 4.88 -7.00
C ALA A 57 10.54 5.88 -5.83
N ASN A 58 11.18 7.04 -5.99
CA ASN A 58 11.24 8.06 -4.96
C ASN A 58 9.83 8.56 -4.61
N GLY A 59 9.56 8.72 -3.32
CA GLY A 59 8.27 9.20 -2.82
C GLY A 59 7.10 8.21 -2.95
N ALA A 60 7.28 7.01 -3.52
CA ALA A 60 6.20 6.02 -3.61
C ALA A 60 5.77 5.52 -2.23
N GLY A 61 6.72 5.28 -1.32
CA GLY A 61 6.45 4.92 0.08
C GLY A 61 5.77 6.04 0.87
N ASP A 62 6.25 7.28 0.70
CA ASP A 62 5.66 8.46 1.35
C ASP A 62 4.23 8.71 0.86
N SER A 63 4.00 8.58 -0.45
CA SER A 63 2.68 8.66 -1.06
C SER A 63 1.75 7.56 -0.55
N HIS A 64 2.28 6.35 -0.35
CA HIS A 64 1.52 5.23 0.20
C HIS A 64 1.06 5.52 1.64
N VAL A 65 1.98 5.83 2.55
CA VAL A 65 1.64 6.10 3.95
C VAL A 65 0.76 7.34 4.09
N GLY A 66 1.03 8.40 3.34
CA GLY A 66 0.21 9.60 3.32
C GLY A 66 -1.23 9.32 2.88
N THR A 67 -1.40 8.48 1.87
CA THR A 67 -2.73 8.05 1.40
C THR A 67 -3.45 7.19 2.44
N VAL A 68 -2.76 6.26 3.11
CA VAL A 68 -3.36 5.44 4.18
C VAL A 68 -3.88 6.34 5.31
N ILE A 69 -3.06 7.30 5.75
CA ILE A 69 -3.45 8.25 6.82
C ILE A 69 -4.65 9.08 6.36
N ALA A 70 -4.61 9.65 5.16
CA ALA A 70 -5.69 10.48 4.63
C ALA A 70 -7.02 9.70 4.52
N CYS A 71 -6.99 8.46 4.05
CA CYS A 71 -8.17 7.59 3.96
C CYS A 71 -8.70 7.22 5.36
N GLY A 72 -7.81 6.88 6.30
CA GLY A 72 -8.18 6.57 7.67
C GLY A 72 -8.82 7.75 8.40
N MET A 73 -8.33 8.97 8.18
CA MET A 73 -8.94 10.21 8.70
C MET A 73 -10.35 10.47 8.14
N ARG A 74 -10.69 9.88 7.00
CA ARG A 74 -12.03 9.93 6.40
C ARG A 74 -12.92 8.76 6.81
N GLY A 75 -12.45 7.89 7.71
CA GLY A 75 -13.24 6.75 8.21
C GLY A 75 -13.26 5.53 7.28
N MET A 76 -12.40 5.50 6.27
CA MET A 76 -12.25 4.32 5.41
C MET A 76 -11.66 3.14 6.20
N SER A 77 -12.02 1.92 5.79
CA SER A 77 -11.40 0.72 6.35
C SER A 77 -9.90 0.70 6.06
N LEU A 78 -9.11 -0.02 6.88
CA LEU A 78 -7.67 -0.17 6.66
C LEU A 78 -7.37 -0.79 5.29
N GLU A 79 -8.14 -1.79 4.88
CA GLU A 79 -7.96 -2.49 3.60
C GLU A 79 -8.30 -1.58 2.40
N ASP A 80 -9.36 -0.78 2.50
CA ASP A 80 -9.71 0.20 1.46
C ASP A 80 -8.69 1.35 1.39
N SER A 81 -8.17 1.76 2.54
CA SER A 81 -7.10 2.76 2.64
C SER A 81 -5.83 2.25 1.96
N VAL A 82 -5.43 1.00 2.20
CA VAL A 82 -4.27 0.38 1.56
C VAL A 82 -4.50 0.14 0.07
N ARG A 83 -5.70 -0.25 -0.35
CA ARG A 83 -6.03 -0.37 -1.79
C ARG A 83 -5.87 0.98 -2.50
N THR A 84 -6.34 2.06 -1.87
CA THR A 84 -6.18 3.43 -2.39
C THR A 84 -4.71 3.83 -2.43
N ALA A 85 -3.96 3.53 -1.36
CA ALA A 85 -2.53 3.81 -1.28
C ALA A 85 -1.70 3.06 -2.32
N ASN A 86 -2.04 1.81 -2.63
CA ASN A 86 -1.42 1.05 -3.72
C ASN A 86 -1.64 1.74 -5.08
N LEU A 87 -2.83 2.29 -5.34
CA LEU A 87 -3.12 3.03 -6.57
C LEU A 87 -2.30 4.32 -6.68
N VAL A 88 -2.18 5.07 -5.58
CA VAL A 88 -1.40 6.31 -5.56
C VAL A 88 0.09 6.02 -5.68
N ALA A 89 0.62 5.02 -4.96
CA ALA A 89 2.01 4.62 -5.06
C ALA A 89 2.35 4.10 -6.47
N ALA A 90 1.45 3.32 -7.09
CA ALA A 90 1.58 2.89 -8.48
C ALA A 90 1.62 4.07 -9.46
N ALA A 91 0.87 5.13 -9.20
CA ALA A 91 0.94 6.36 -10.02
C ALA A 91 2.23 7.14 -9.76
N ALA A 92 2.68 7.22 -8.50
CA ALA A 92 3.93 7.87 -8.12
C ALA A 92 5.12 7.23 -8.82
N VAL A 93 5.18 5.89 -8.86
CA VAL A 93 6.30 5.21 -9.52
C VAL A 93 6.40 5.46 -11.03
N GLU A 94 5.32 5.92 -11.66
CA GLU A 94 5.24 6.21 -13.10
C GLU A 94 5.72 7.64 -13.46
N HIS A 95 6.06 8.47 -12.47
CA HIS A 95 6.44 9.87 -12.64
C HIS A 95 7.78 10.17 -11.97
N PRO A 96 8.63 11.05 -12.56
CA PRO A 96 9.91 11.40 -11.95
C PRO A 96 9.73 12.31 -10.73
N GLY A 97 10.60 12.15 -9.73
CA GLY A 97 10.61 12.98 -8.52
C GLY A 97 9.74 12.43 -7.39
N THR A 98 9.62 13.19 -6.30
CA THR A 98 8.99 12.73 -5.05
C THR A 98 7.49 13.02 -4.94
N GLY A 99 6.94 13.88 -5.80
CA GLY A 99 5.55 14.31 -5.77
C GLY A 99 4.76 13.85 -6.99
N LEU A 100 3.51 13.48 -6.79
CA LEU A 100 2.59 13.19 -7.89
C LEU A 100 1.99 14.52 -8.40
N PRO A 101 2.09 14.85 -9.70
CA PRO A 101 1.44 16.03 -10.25
C PRO A 101 -0.08 15.99 -10.04
N ASP A 102 -0.70 17.13 -9.73
CA ASP A 102 -2.15 17.22 -9.44
C ASP A 102 -3.01 16.62 -10.56
N GLU A 103 -2.67 16.90 -11.82
CA GLU A 103 -3.37 16.36 -13.00
C GLU A 103 -3.34 14.81 -13.06
N VAL A 104 -2.27 14.20 -12.53
CA VAL A 104 -2.15 12.75 -12.46
C VAL A 104 -2.98 12.21 -11.30
N PHE A 105 -2.91 12.87 -10.14
CA PHE A 105 -3.69 12.53 -8.96
C PHE A 105 -5.19 12.58 -9.25
N ASP A 106 -5.67 13.64 -9.90
CA ASP A 106 -7.08 13.83 -10.28
C ASP A 106 -7.59 12.72 -11.19
N ARG A 107 -6.75 12.22 -12.11
CA ARG A 107 -7.10 11.09 -12.99
C ARG A 107 -7.29 9.77 -12.25
N LEU A 108 -6.78 9.64 -11.03
CA LEU A 108 -7.04 8.45 -10.20
C LEU A 108 -8.49 8.34 -9.77
N LYS A 109 -9.27 9.44 -9.84
CA LYS A 109 -10.70 9.49 -9.48
C LYS A 109 -10.96 8.80 -8.14
N LEU A 110 -10.12 9.12 -7.14
CA LEU A 110 -10.20 8.50 -5.82
C LEU A 110 -11.53 8.85 -5.18
N ASN A 111 -12.34 7.82 -4.94
CA ASN A 111 -13.59 7.96 -4.21
C ASN A 111 -13.28 7.77 -2.73
N PHE A 112 -12.98 8.87 -2.06
CA PHE A 112 -13.01 8.93 -0.61
C PHE A 112 -14.48 8.92 -0.19
N LYS A 113 -15.00 7.73 0.14
CA LYS A 113 -16.32 7.59 0.74
C LYS A 113 -16.32 8.11 2.17
#